data_AF-A0AA39XML2-F1
#
_entry.id   AF-A0AA39XML2-F1
#
_cell.length_a   1.000
_cell.length_b   1.000
_cell.length_c   1.000
_cell.angle_alpha   90.00
_cell.angle_beta   90.00
_cell.angle_gamma   90.00
#
_symmetry.space_group_name_H-M   'P 1'
#
loop_
_entity.id
_entity.type
_entity.pdbx_description
1 polymer ?
#
loop_
_entity_poly.entity_id
_entity_poly.type
_entity_poly.pdbx_seq_one_letter_code
_entity_poly.pdbx_strand_id
1 'polypeptide(L)'
;MTMATSSAYETLEVSILDTNPDIRIRRIVAFGCGALYSRFYFRHVVHTALITVVRKILVDHYTTVSPNDTVVHCCAQDPAYNMDNIRLLQEQKILVLDDPDGLLAVNEETLVIAINPGLPVRQIICDMSSRSKGPAMMIWARGDHMLDRPYNIHINNDTYPINKMRVP
;
A
#
# COMPACT_ATOMS: atom_id res chain seq x y z
N MET A 1 -3.98 -32.34 -2.01
CA MET A 1 -2.57 -32.03 -2.32
C MET A 1 -2.28 -30.66 -1.72
N THR A 2 -1.78 -30.61 -0.49
CA THR A 2 -1.47 -29.35 0.21
C THR A 2 -0.20 -28.79 -0.42
N MET A 3 -0.27 -27.64 -1.09
CA MET A 3 0.95 -26.96 -1.53
C MET A 3 1.71 -26.50 -0.30
N ALA A 4 2.99 -26.86 -0.19
CA ALA A 4 3.87 -26.31 0.84
C ALA A 4 3.96 -24.79 0.65
N THR A 5 3.65 -24.04 1.70
CA THR A 5 3.81 -22.59 1.76
C THR A 5 5.29 -22.25 1.94
N SER A 6 5.70 -21.03 1.54
CA SER A 6 7.07 -20.56 1.82
C SER A 6 7.19 -20.11 3.27
N SER A 7 8.39 -20.18 3.84
CA SER A 7 8.66 -19.64 5.19
C SER A 7 8.31 -18.16 5.32
N ALA A 8 8.41 -17.39 4.22
CA ALA A 8 8.01 -15.99 4.18
C ALA A 8 6.49 -15.82 4.35
N TYR A 9 5.69 -16.71 3.75
CA TYR A 9 4.24 -16.71 3.93
C TYR A 9 3.87 -17.02 5.39
N GLU A 10 4.47 -18.06 5.97
CA GLU A 10 4.21 -18.47 7.35
C GLU A 10 4.59 -17.36 8.35
N THR A 11 5.74 -16.71 8.13
CA THR A 11 6.18 -15.57 8.95
C THR A 11 5.18 -14.41 8.87
N LEU A 12 4.69 -14.11 7.67
CA LEU A 12 3.72 -13.04 7.46
C LEU A 12 2.37 -13.38 8.13
N GLU A 13 1.90 -14.62 7.97
CA GLU A 13 0.67 -15.11 8.59
C GLU A 13 0.72 -15.01 10.10
N VAL A 14 1.76 -15.55 10.74
CA VAL A 14 1.94 -15.45 12.20
C VAL A 14 1.96 -13.99 12.64
N SER A 15 2.69 -13.11 11.93
CA SER A 15 2.80 -11.70 12.30
C SER A 15 1.46 -10.95 12.18
N ILE A 16 0.64 -11.27 11.18
CA ILE A 16 -0.69 -10.65 10.98
C ILE A 16 -1.67 -11.14 12.06
N LEU A 17 -1.62 -12.43 12.39
CA LEU A 17 -2.55 -13.05 13.33
C LEU A 17 -2.17 -12.81 14.80
N ASP A 18 -0.93 -12.43 15.10
CA ASP A 18 -0.46 -11.99 16.43
C ASP A 18 -0.87 -10.54 16.78
N THR A 19 -1.87 -10.00 16.07
CA THR A 19 -2.47 -8.70 16.38
C THR A 19 -3.28 -8.78 17.68
N ASN A 20 -3.58 -7.60 18.26
CA ASN A 20 -4.46 -7.53 19.41
C ASN A 20 -5.79 -8.28 19.11
N PRO A 21 -6.13 -9.34 19.86
CA PRO A 21 -7.30 -10.17 19.58
C PRO A 21 -8.62 -9.41 19.70
N ASP A 22 -8.63 -8.29 20.42
CA ASP A 22 -9.81 -7.43 20.57
C ASP A 22 -10.04 -6.53 19.35
N ILE A 23 -9.05 -6.37 18.47
CA ILE A 23 -9.12 -5.50 17.30
C ILE A 23 -9.24 -6.34 16.04
N ARG A 24 -10.36 -6.17 15.33
CA ARG A 24 -10.63 -6.84 14.07
C ARG A 24 -10.22 -5.97 12.90
N ILE A 25 -9.36 -6.47 12.02
CA ILE A 25 -8.99 -5.77 10.79
C ILE A 25 -10.10 -5.95 9.76
N ARG A 26 -10.85 -4.87 9.48
CA ARG A 26 -11.92 -4.84 8.46
C ARG A 26 -11.47 -4.21 7.15
N ARG A 27 -10.34 -3.51 7.16
CA ARG A 27 -9.84 -2.75 6.01
C ARG A 27 -8.33 -2.86 5.86
N ILE A 28 -7.88 -2.96 4.61
CA ILE A 28 -6.50 -2.75 4.21
C ILE A 28 -6.46 -1.45 3.41
N VAL A 29 -5.58 -0.52 3.79
CA VAL A 29 -5.31 0.71 3.02
C VAL A 29 -3.85 0.70 2.59
N ALA A 30 -3.62 0.65 1.28
CA ALA A 30 -2.29 0.57 0.69
C ALA A 30 -1.86 1.90 0.07
N PHE A 31 -0.61 2.31 0.31
CA PHE A 31 0.00 3.52 -0.23
C PHE A 31 1.32 3.21 -0.95
N GLY A 32 1.57 3.91 -2.06
CA GLY A 32 2.86 3.81 -2.77
C GLY A 32 3.02 2.52 -3.58
N CYS A 33 1.92 1.95 -4.06
CA CYS A 33 1.97 0.68 -4.76
C CYS A 33 2.64 0.74 -6.15
N GLY A 34 2.91 1.94 -6.70
CA GLY A 34 3.58 2.18 -7.97
C GLY A 34 2.66 2.02 -9.19
N ALA A 35 3.12 2.41 -10.38
CA ALA A 35 2.34 2.34 -11.62
C ALA A 35 2.74 1.13 -12.51
N LEU A 36 1.79 0.65 -13.33
CA LEU A 36 2.01 -0.51 -14.23
C LEU A 36 3.01 -0.19 -15.35
N TYR A 37 3.09 1.07 -15.78
CA TYR A 37 3.90 1.48 -16.93
C TYR A 37 5.34 1.87 -16.59
N SER A 38 5.74 1.70 -15.33
CA SER A 38 7.10 2.02 -14.92
C SER A 38 8.07 0.89 -15.28
N ARG A 39 9.36 1.21 -15.44
CA ARG A 39 10.46 0.21 -15.43
C ARG A 39 10.48 -0.67 -14.17
N PHE A 40 9.58 -0.39 -13.23
CA PHE A 40 9.36 -1.08 -11.97
C PHE A 40 8.02 -1.83 -11.96
N TYR A 41 7.51 -2.34 -13.10
CA TYR A 41 6.32 -3.21 -13.18
C TYR A 41 6.29 -4.30 -12.09
N PHE A 42 7.46 -4.88 -11.79
CA PHE A 42 7.63 -5.85 -10.71
C PHE A 42 7.15 -5.34 -9.35
N ARG A 43 7.39 -4.06 -9.03
CA ARG A 43 6.94 -3.42 -7.79
C ARG A 43 5.41 -3.40 -7.69
N HIS A 44 4.72 -3.01 -8.77
CA HIS A 44 3.25 -3.03 -8.80
C HIS A 44 2.70 -4.43 -8.54
N VAL A 45 3.25 -5.44 -9.22
CA VAL A 45 2.84 -6.83 -9.08
C VAL A 45 3.06 -7.33 -7.66
N VAL A 46 4.25 -7.12 -7.10
CA VAL A 46 4.58 -7.54 -5.73
C VAL A 46 3.68 -6.87 -4.70
N HIS A 47 3.40 -5.57 -4.86
CA HIS A 47 2.53 -4.85 -3.93
C HIS A 47 1.07 -5.29 -4.01
N THR A 48 0.57 -5.50 -5.23
CA THR A 48 -0.78 -6.04 -5.44
C THR A 48 -0.89 -7.44 -4.84
N ALA A 49 0.14 -8.28 -5.04
CA ALA A 49 0.21 -9.62 -4.44
C ALA A 49 0.27 -9.55 -2.91
N LEU A 50 0.99 -8.59 -2.33
CA LEU A 50 1.02 -8.41 -0.88
C LEU A 50 -0.38 -8.07 -0.34
N ILE A 51 -1.10 -7.13 -0.97
CA ILE A 51 -2.47 -6.76 -0.56
C ILE A 51 -3.38 -7.99 -0.61
N THR A 52 -3.33 -8.78 -1.69
CA THR A 52 -4.22 -9.94 -1.85
C THR A 52 -3.86 -11.09 -0.92
N VAL A 53 -2.57 -11.33 -0.64
CA VAL A 53 -2.11 -12.33 0.33
C VAL A 53 -2.52 -11.96 1.76
N VAL A 54 -2.28 -10.70 2.17
CA VAL A 54 -2.69 -10.22 3.50
C VAL A 54 -4.21 -10.31 3.67
N ARG A 55 -4.97 -9.91 2.64
CA ARG A 55 -6.44 -10.07 2.64
C ARG A 55 -6.83 -11.54 2.81
N LYS A 56 -6.19 -12.45 2.07
CA LYS A 56 -6.49 -13.88 2.13
C LYS A 56 -6.24 -14.45 3.53
N ILE A 57 -5.10 -14.14 4.14
CA ILE A 57 -4.76 -14.57 5.52
C ILE A 57 -5.86 -14.16 6.50
N LEU A 58 -6.27 -12.89 6.45
CA LEU A 58 -7.33 -12.38 7.33
C LEU A 58 -8.68 -13.06 7.07
N VAL A 59 -9.09 -13.18 5.81
CA VAL A 59 -10.37 -13.80 5.43
C VAL A 59 -10.42 -15.28 5.83
N ASP A 60 -9.35 -16.04 5.60
CA ASP A 60 -9.28 -17.47 5.96
C ASP A 60 -9.36 -17.65 7.48
N HIS A 61 -8.63 -16.83 8.24
CA HIS A 61 -8.69 -16.83 9.69
C HIS A 61 -10.12 -16.52 10.18
N TYR A 62 -10.73 -15.45 9.66
CA TYR A 62 -12.09 -15.06 10.03
C TYR A 62 -13.16 -16.07 9.60
N THR A 63 -12.97 -16.76 8.49
CA THR A 63 -13.87 -17.86 8.08
C THR A 63 -13.87 -18.99 9.10
N THR A 64 -12.74 -19.21 9.77
CA THR A 64 -12.60 -20.24 10.80
C THR A 64 -13.21 -19.80 12.13
N VAL A 65 -13.00 -18.55 12.55
CA VAL A 65 -13.42 -18.08 13.89
C VAL A 65 -14.79 -17.38 13.92
N SER A 66 -15.25 -16.82 12.80
CA SER A 66 -16.53 -16.09 12.70
C SER A 66 -17.09 -16.12 11.26
N PRO A 67 -17.71 -17.23 10.81
CA PRO A 67 -18.10 -17.44 9.40
C PRO A 67 -19.05 -16.38 8.80
N ASN A 68 -19.82 -15.69 9.63
CA ASN A 68 -20.78 -14.66 9.21
C ASN A 68 -20.15 -13.27 9.06
N ASP A 69 -18.90 -13.11 9.50
CA ASP A 69 -18.15 -11.87 9.41
C ASP A 69 -16.78 -12.23 8.84
N THR A 70 -16.61 -12.14 7.52
CA THR A 70 -15.35 -12.50 6.83
C THR A 70 -14.87 -11.40 5.90
N VAL A 71 -15.58 -10.28 5.84
CA VAL A 71 -15.34 -9.23 4.86
C VAL A 71 -14.14 -8.37 5.29
N VAL A 72 -13.12 -8.35 4.44
CA VAL A 72 -12.02 -7.39 4.49
C VAL A 72 -12.04 -6.57 3.22
N HIS A 73 -12.20 -5.25 3.37
CA HIS A 73 -12.14 -4.29 2.26
C HIS A 73 -10.69 -3.93 1.95
N CYS A 74 -10.35 -3.75 0.68
CA CYS A 74 -9.02 -3.33 0.26
C CYS A 74 -9.12 -2.04 -0.52
N CYS A 75 -8.31 -1.07 -0.14
CA CYS A 75 -8.19 0.23 -0.77
C CYS A 75 -6.73 0.49 -1.13
N ALA A 76 -6.48 1.23 -2.20
CA ALA A 76 -5.14 1.68 -2.58
C ALA A 76 -5.17 3.14 -3.03
N GLN A 77 -4.15 3.90 -2.65
CA GLN A 77 -3.92 5.28 -3.11
C GLN A 77 -2.48 5.41 -3.61
N ASP A 78 -2.33 5.79 -4.88
CA ASP A 78 -1.04 6.14 -5.46
C ASP A 78 -1.25 7.22 -6.53
N PRO A 79 -0.62 8.40 -6.42
CA PRO A 79 -0.72 9.46 -7.43
C PRO A 79 -0.28 9.04 -8.84
N ALA A 80 0.50 7.96 -8.98
CA ALA A 80 0.98 7.45 -10.25
C ALA A 80 -0.03 6.53 -10.97
N TYR A 81 -1.18 6.22 -10.35
CA TYR A 81 -2.20 5.38 -10.98
C TYR A 81 -2.88 6.06 -12.15
N ASN A 82 -2.99 5.33 -13.26
CA ASN A 82 -3.81 5.68 -14.41
C ASN A 82 -5.00 4.71 -14.57
N MET A 83 -5.74 4.83 -15.67
CA MET A 83 -6.93 4.01 -15.89
C MET A 83 -6.66 2.51 -15.93
N ASP A 84 -5.51 2.07 -16.43
CA ASP A 84 -5.20 0.63 -16.49
C ASP A 84 -4.78 0.11 -15.11
N ASN A 85 -4.06 0.93 -14.32
CA ASN A 85 -3.83 0.63 -12.92
C ASN A 85 -5.15 0.44 -12.16
N ILE A 86 -6.07 1.40 -12.30
CA ILE A 86 -7.38 1.38 -11.65
C ILE A 86 -8.15 0.12 -12.04
N ARG A 87 -8.22 -0.17 -13.34
CA ARG A 87 -8.93 -1.35 -13.85
C ARG A 87 -8.35 -2.65 -13.28
N LEU A 88 -7.03 -2.81 -13.30
CA LEU A 88 -6.39 -4.03 -12.79
C LEU A 88 -6.64 -4.21 -11.28
N LEU A 89 -6.56 -3.13 -10.49
CA LEU A 89 -6.81 -3.19 -9.05
C LEU A 89 -8.26 -3.52 -8.75
N GLN A 90 -9.20 -2.96 -9.52
CA GLN A 90 -10.63 -3.29 -9.41
C GLN A 90 -10.93 -4.75 -9.73
N GLU A 91 -10.26 -5.34 -10.72
CA GLU A 91 -10.34 -6.78 -11.02
C GLU A 91 -9.89 -7.64 -9.82
N GLN A 92 -8.96 -7.13 -9.00
CA GLN A 92 -8.52 -7.75 -7.74
C GLN A 92 -9.38 -7.36 -6.52
N LYS A 93 -10.52 -6.68 -6.73
CA LYS A 93 -11.41 -6.17 -5.69
C LYS A 93 -10.69 -5.21 -4.72
N ILE A 94 -9.82 -4.37 -5.27
CA ILE A 94 -9.12 -3.27 -4.57
C ILE A 94 -9.70 -1.95 -5.10
N LEU A 95 -10.27 -1.15 -4.20
CA LEU A 95 -10.80 0.17 -4.51
C LEU A 95 -9.64 1.18 -4.61
N VAL A 96 -9.50 1.85 -5.76
CA VAL A 96 -8.59 2.98 -5.86
C VAL A 96 -9.26 4.22 -5.24
N LEU A 97 -8.54 4.90 -4.35
CA LEU A 97 -8.96 6.13 -3.69
C LEU A 97 -8.17 7.31 -4.23
N ASP A 98 -8.81 8.47 -4.29
CA ASP A 98 -8.16 9.74 -4.61
C ASP A 98 -7.36 10.25 -3.41
N ASP A 99 -6.37 11.13 -3.65
CA ASP A 99 -5.67 11.82 -2.56
C ASP A 99 -6.55 12.96 -2.03
N PRO A 100 -6.82 13.07 -0.71
CA PRO A 100 -6.24 12.33 0.43
C PRO A 100 -7.14 11.23 1.05
N ASP A 101 -8.12 10.71 0.32
CA ASP A 101 -9.15 9.81 0.85
C ASP A 101 -8.58 8.51 1.43
N GLY A 102 -7.43 8.04 0.94
CA GLY A 102 -6.70 6.93 1.54
C GLY A 102 -6.31 7.19 2.98
N LEU A 103 -5.79 8.37 3.31
CA LEU A 103 -5.44 8.73 4.70
C LEU A 103 -6.70 8.86 5.57
N LEU A 104 -7.79 9.40 5.02
CA LEU A 104 -9.07 9.53 5.72
C LEU A 104 -9.75 8.18 5.98
N ALA A 105 -9.45 7.15 5.18
CA ALA A 105 -9.97 5.81 5.36
C ALA A 105 -9.27 5.01 6.48
N VAL A 106 -8.17 5.52 7.05
CA VAL A 106 -7.42 4.85 8.10
C VAL A 106 -8.10 5.06 9.46
N ASN A 107 -8.37 3.96 10.16
CA ASN A 107 -8.95 3.93 11.49
C ASN A 107 -8.45 2.73 12.30
N GLU A 108 -8.96 2.54 13.51
CA GLU A 108 -8.64 1.43 14.43
C GLU A 108 -8.69 0.03 13.81
N GLU A 109 -9.60 -0.21 12.87
CA GLU A 109 -9.83 -1.51 12.22
C GLU A 109 -9.05 -1.66 10.91
N THR A 110 -8.03 -0.83 10.71
CA THR A 110 -7.25 -0.77 9.47
C THR A 110 -5.88 -1.41 9.64
N LEU A 111 -5.48 -2.21 8.65
CA LEU A 111 -4.09 -2.56 8.38
C LEU A 111 -3.57 -1.66 7.26
N VAL A 112 -2.54 -0.87 7.54
CA VAL A 112 -1.91 0.01 6.54
C VAL A 112 -0.74 -0.72 5.88
N ILE A 113 -0.65 -0.67 4.56
CA ILE A 113 0.52 -1.10 3.80
C ILE A 113 1.14 0.14 3.14
N ALA A 114 2.39 0.47 3.47
CA ALA A 114 3.06 1.63 2.87
C ALA A 114 4.44 1.27 2.36
N ILE A 115 4.56 1.10 1.04
CA ILE A 115 5.83 0.68 0.43
C ILE A 115 6.36 1.76 -0.50
N ASN A 116 7.37 2.50 -0.05
CA ASN A 116 7.93 3.67 -0.75
C ASN A 116 6.83 4.65 -1.26
N PRO A 117 5.91 5.09 -0.37
CA PRO A 117 4.94 6.13 -0.71
C PRO A 117 5.65 7.45 -1.01
N GLY A 118 5.07 8.26 -1.90
CA GLY A 118 5.55 9.63 -2.16
C GLY A 118 5.30 10.61 -1.01
N LEU A 119 4.57 10.18 0.02
CA LEU A 119 4.24 10.93 1.23
C LEU A 119 4.85 10.25 2.46
N PRO A 120 5.10 10.98 3.57
CA PRO A 120 5.63 10.41 4.81
C PRO A 120 4.54 9.66 5.59
N VAL A 121 3.93 8.63 4.97
CA VAL A 121 2.79 7.89 5.52
C VAL A 121 3.11 7.34 6.91
N ARG A 122 4.32 6.81 7.12
CA ARG A 122 4.73 6.31 8.44
C ARG A 122 4.66 7.39 9.52
N GLN A 123 5.18 8.59 9.24
CA GLN A 123 5.15 9.70 10.19
C GLN A 123 3.71 10.15 10.46
N ILE A 124 2.88 10.25 9.42
CA ILE A 124 1.46 10.63 9.54
C ILE A 124 0.70 9.61 10.41
N ILE A 125 0.86 8.31 10.13
CA ILE A 125 0.23 7.25 10.90
C ILE A 125 0.70 7.27 12.36
N CYS A 126 2.01 7.45 12.62
CA CYS A 126 2.52 7.55 13.99
C CYS A 126 1.95 8.77 14.74
N ASP A 127 1.88 9.93 14.10
CA ASP A 127 1.29 11.14 14.71
C ASP A 127 -0.21 10.94 14.98
N MET A 128 -0.95 10.32 14.06
CA MET A 128 -2.36 9.96 14.21
C MET A 128 -2.58 9.03 15.42
N SER A 129 -1.76 7.98 15.56
CA SER A 129 -1.81 7.04 16.69
C SER A 129 -1.42 7.68 18.02
N SER A 130 -0.63 8.74 18.02
CA SER A 130 -0.23 9.45 19.24
C SER A 130 -1.31 10.38 19.79
N ARG A 131 -2.17 10.91 18.90
CA ARG A 131 -3.22 11.89 19.23
C ARG A 131 -4.62 11.28 19.32
N SER A 132 -4.82 10.14 18.68
CA SER A 132 -6.09 9.42 18.60
C SER A 132 -5.81 7.92 18.52
N LYS A 133 -6.84 7.10 18.25
CA LYS A 133 -6.62 5.69 17.98
C LYS A 133 -6.27 5.49 16.50
N GLY A 134 -5.03 5.10 16.23
CA GLY A 134 -4.54 4.81 14.88
C GLY A 134 -4.82 3.37 14.43
N PRO A 135 -4.22 2.92 13.31
CA PRO A 135 -4.48 1.60 12.75
C PRO A 135 -4.04 0.47 13.66
N ALA A 136 -4.71 -0.68 13.53
CA ALA A 136 -4.36 -1.92 14.21
C ALA A 136 -2.92 -2.37 13.90
N MET A 137 -2.49 -2.15 12.65
CA MET A 137 -1.19 -2.60 12.16
C MET A 137 -0.72 -1.73 10.99
N MET A 138 0.60 -1.62 10.86
CA MET A 138 1.23 -1.05 9.67
C MET A 138 2.36 -1.96 9.19
N ILE A 139 2.30 -2.35 7.92
CA ILE A 139 3.42 -2.95 7.18
C ILE A 139 4.08 -1.84 6.38
N TRP A 140 5.35 -1.57 6.64
CA TRP A 140 6.12 -0.58 5.88
C TRP A 140 7.47 -1.15 5.44
N ALA A 141 7.95 -0.72 4.27
CA ALA A 141 9.30 -1.03 3.86
C ALA A 141 10.30 -0.15 4.61
N ARG A 142 11.38 -0.75 5.12
CA ARG A 142 12.54 0.00 5.61
C ARG A 142 13.16 0.67 4.39
N GLY A 143 13.18 2.00 4.38
CA GLY A 143 13.89 2.75 3.37
C GLY A 143 15.39 2.56 3.58
N ASP A 144 15.99 1.52 3.00
CA ASP A 144 17.44 1.41 2.97
C ASP A 144 17.95 2.53 2.04
N HIS A 145 18.39 3.63 2.66
CA HIS A 145 19.30 4.69 2.19
C HIS A 145 19.04 5.44 0.87
N MET A 146 17.94 5.22 0.16
CA MET A 146 17.61 6.00 -1.06
C MET A 146 16.55 7.10 -0.85
N LEU A 147 15.90 7.13 0.32
CA LEU A 147 14.87 8.13 0.68
C LEU A 147 15.32 9.16 1.73
N ASP A 148 16.51 8.99 2.31
CA ASP A 148 17.18 10.04 3.12
C ASP A 148 17.98 11.02 2.26
N ARG A 149 17.93 10.89 0.93
CA ARG A 149 18.16 12.08 0.11
C ARG A 149 16.88 12.89 0.23
N PRO A 150 16.89 14.09 0.86
CA PRO A 150 15.79 15.01 0.66
C PRO A 150 15.59 15.11 -0.84
N TYR A 151 14.34 15.20 -1.29
CA TYR A 151 13.98 15.58 -2.65
C TYR A 151 15.03 16.56 -3.19
N ASN A 152 16.01 16.05 -3.94
CA ASN A 152 16.81 16.87 -4.79
C ASN A 152 15.85 17.21 -5.91
N ILE A 153 15.10 18.27 -5.69
CA ILE A 153 14.62 19.11 -6.77
C ILE A 153 15.88 19.63 -7.46
N HIS A 154 16.51 18.78 -8.27
CA HIS A 154 17.28 19.27 -9.39
C HIS A 154 16.24 19.74 -10.40
N ILE A 155 15.94 21.03 -10.36
CA ILE A 155 15.61 21.73 -11.59
C ILE A 155 16.92 21.75 -12.40
N ASN A 156 17.32 20.61 -12.95
CA ASN A 156 18.20 20.62 -14.11
C ASN A 156 17.29 20.99 -15.28
N ASN A 157 17.15 22.30 -15.47
CA ASN A 157 17.13 22.86 -16.81
C ASN A 157 18.35 22.30 -17.52
N ASP A 158 18.18 21.20 -18.25
CA ASP A 158 19.00 20.79 -19.39
C ASP A 158 18.55 19.40 -19.81
N THR A 159 17.51 19.33 -20.66
CA THR A 159 17.53 18.65 -21.96
C THR A 159 16.12 18.51 -22.55
N TYR A 160 15.64 19.61 -23.14
CA TYR A 160 14.84 19.53 -24.37
C TYR A 160 15.38 20.61 -25.30
N PRO A 161 15.85 20.29 -26.52
CA PRO A 161 16.30 21.30 -27.46
C PRO A 161 15.08 22.00 -28.04
N ILE A 162 14.64 23.08 -27.40
CA ILE A 162 13.80 24.07 -28.08
C ILE A 162 14.77 24.96 -28.85
N ASN A 163 15.13 24.53 -30.06
CA ASN A 163 15.74 25.41 -31.05
C ASN A 163 14.74 26.52 -31.33
N LYS A 164 14.89 27.65 -30.63
CA LYS A 164 14.18 28.88 -30.90
C LYS A 164 14.53 29.32 -32.32
N MET A 165 13.50 29.46 -33.14
CA MET A 165 13.53 30.18 -34.40
C MET A 165 14.25 31.51 -34.21
N ARG A 166 15.27 31.72 -35.03
CA ARG A 166 16.00 32.97 -35.18
C ARG A 166 15.26 33.83 -36.19
N VAL A 167 14.78 34.99 -35.78
CA VAL A 167 14.43 36.10 -36.67
C VAL A 167 14.36 37.41 -35.88
N PRO A 168 14.69 38.55 -36.49
CA PRO A 168 15.94 38.96 -37.11
C PRO A 168 16.87 39.68 -36.12
#